data_AF-A0A7K2Z862-F1
#
_entry.id   AF-A0A7K2Z862-F1
#
_cell.length_a   1.000
_cell.length_b   1.000
_cell.length_c   1.000
_cell.angle_alpha   90.00
_cell.angle_beta   90.00
_cell.angle_gamma   90.00
#
_symmetry.space_group_name_H-M   'P 1'
#
loop_
_entity.id
_entity.type
_entity.pdbx_description
1 polymer ?
#
loop_
_entity_poly.entity_id
_entity_poly.type
_entity_poly.pdbx_seq_one_letter_code
_entity_poly.pdbx_strand_id
1 'polypeptide(L)'
;MNEPIPVIRDVDCGTARLLPDVDRDRAWLLTVDEAPQSYVDLDDPTYLEFEYVRRLAHVLDCAAPEDAPLDVLHLGGGALTLPRYVAATRPGS
;
A
#
# COMPACT_ATOMS: atom_id res chain seq x y z
N MET A 1 -20.51 -14.35 -3.18
CA MET A 1 -19.37 -13.54 -2.73
C MET A 1 -19.93 -12.20 -2.28
N ASN A 2 -19.55 -11.69 -1.11
CA ASN A 2 -19.94 -10.35 -0.70
C ASN A 2 -19.18 -9.37 -1.58
N GLU A 3 -19.90 -8.53 -2.30
CA GLU A 3 -19.32 -7.38 -3.01
C GLU A 3 -18.58 -6.51 -1.99
N PRO A 4 -17.36 -6.04 -2.28
CA PRO A 4 -16.65 -5.18 -1.36
C PRO A 4 -17.42 -3.85 -1.22
N ILE A 5 -17.75 -3.48 0.02
CA ILE A 5 -18.52 -2.27 0.35
C ILE A 5 -17.57 -1.24 0.97
N PRO A 6 -17.70 0.06 0.64
CA PRO A 6 -16.98 1.11 1.33
C PRO A 6 -17.07 1.01 2.86
N VAL A 7 -15.93 1.21 3.53
CA VAL A 7 -15.85 1.24 5.00
C VAL A 7 -15.46 2.63 5.45
N ILE A 8 -16.20 3.21 6.40
CA ILE A 8 -15.94 4.55 6.95
C ILE A 8 -15.82 4.42 8.47
N ARG A 9 -14.74 4.96 9.04
CA ARG A 9 -14.48 4.93 10.50
C ARG A 9 -13.79 6.21 10.94
N ASP A 10 -14.18 6.72 12.10
CA ASP A 10 -13.38 7.70 12.83
C ASP A 10 -12.14 7.00 13.41
N VAL A 11 -10.98 7.62 13.23
CA VAL A 11 -9.68 7.19 13.76
C VAL A 11 -9.00 8.38 14.43
N ASP A 12 -7.92 8.14 15.17
CA ASP A 12 -7.21 9.18 15.93
C ASP A 12 -6.76 10.38 15.08
N CYS A 13 -6.58 10.17 13.78
CA CYS A 13 -6.08 11.16 12.83
C CYS A 13 -7.14 11.68 11.84
N GLY A 14 -8.44 11.45 12.08
CA GLY A 14 -9.53 11.94 11.21
C GLY A 14 -10.54 10.87 10.82
N THR A 15 -11.27 11.07 9.73
CA THR A 15 -12.20 10.08 9.16
C THR A 15 -11.51 9.24 8.10
N ALA A 16 -11.23 7.97 8.41
CA ALA A 16 -10.70 7.01 7.45
C ALA A 16 -11.80 6.41 6.56
N ARG A 17 -11.54 6.34 5.26
CA ARG A 17 -12.41 5.67 4.28
C ARG A 17 -11.62 4.65 3.48
N LEU A 18 -12.11 3.42 3.41
CA LEU A 18 -11.68 2.40 2.48
C LEU A 18 -12.70 2.32 1.35
N LEU A 19 -12.27 2.63 0.13
CA LEU A 19 -13.09 2.63 -1.06
C LEU A 19 -12.62 1.50 -1.98
N PRO A 20 -13.48 0.53 -2.32
CA PRO A 20 -13.10 -0.52 -3.25
C PRO A 20 -12.93 0.04 -4.66
N ASP A 21 -11.98 -0.52 -5.41
CA ASP A 21 -11.79 -0.21 -6.81
C ASP A 21 -12.82 -0.96 -7.67
N VAL A 22 -13.38 -0.30 -8.70
CA VAL A 22 -14.40 -0.87 -9.58
C VAL A 22 -13.82 -1.68 -10.73
N ASP A 23 -12.58 -1.39 -11.10
CA ASP A 23 -11.86 -2.02 -12.20
C ASP A 23 -10.92 -3.14 -11.68
N ARG A 24 -10.74 -3.24 -10.36
CA ARG A 24 -9.79 -4.14 -9.72
C ARG A 24 -10.35 -4.76 -8.44
N ASP A 25 -10.91 -5.96 -8.57
CA ASP A 25 -11.74 -6.69 -7.58
C ASP A 25 -11.24 -6.65 -6.13
N ARG A 26 -9.93 -6.72 -5.92
CA ARG A 26 -9.30 -6.79 -4.60
C ARG A 26 -8.42 -5.58 -4.28
N ALA A 27 -8.60 -4.48 -4.98
CA ALA A 27 -7.92 -3.24 -4.71
C ALA A 27 -8.77 -2.22 -3.94
N TRP A 28 -8.10 -1.39 -3.15
CA TRP A 28 -8.72 -0.43 -2.24
C TRP A 28 -7.93 0.87 -2.18
N LEU A 29 -8.66 1.99 -2.24
CA LEU A 29 -8.17 3.32 -1.92
C LEU A 29 -8.44 3.62 -0.44
N LEU A 30 -7.40 4.02 0.29
CA LEU A 30 -7.49 4.59 1.64
C LEU A 30 -7.42 6.11 1.57
N THR A 31 -8.41 6.78 2.14
CA THR A 31 -8.36 8.23 2.42
C THR A 31 -8.50 8.51 3.91
N VAL A 32 -7.94 9.63 4.37
CA VAL A 32 -8.17 10.20 5.71
C VAL A 32 -8.51 11.67 5.52
N ASP A 33 -9.65 12.12 6.04
CA ASP A 33 -10.16 13.48 5.83
C ASP A 33 -10.13 13.90 4.36
N GLU A 34 -10.61 13.02 3.49
CA GLU A 34 -10.66 13.15 2.02
C GLU A 34 -9.30 13.08 1.31
N ALA A 35 -8.19 13.31 2.02
CA ALA A 35 -6.86 13.21 1.47
C ALA A 35 -6.49 11.74 1.17
N PRO A 36 -6.15 11.39 -0.09
CA PRO A 36 -5.67 10.06 -0.42
C PRO A 36 -4.38 9.74 0.35
N GLN A 37 -4.39 8.62 1.07
CA GLN A 37 -3.23 8.18 1.86
C GLN A 37 -2.51 7.01 1.19
N SER A 38 -3.27 6.08 0.60
CA SER A 38 -2.69 4.88 0.00
C SER A 38 -3.65 4.18 -0.93
N TYR A 39 -3.11 3.34 -1.82
CA TYR A 39 -3.85 2.40 -2.65
C TYR A 39 -3.15 1.05 -2.50
N VAL A 40 -3.91 -0.02 -2.38
CA VAL A 40 -3.37 -1.37 -2.26
C VAL A 40 -4.18 -2.33 -3.11
N ASP A 41 -3.48 -3.14 -3.91
CA ASP A 41 -4.04 -4.36 -4.48
C ASP A 41 -3.68 -5.53 -3.54
N LEU A 42 -4.70 -6.25 -3.06
CA LEU A 42 -4.50 -7.36 -2.14
C LEU A 42 -4.00 -8.63 -2.83
N ASP A 43 -4.19 -8.75 -4.15
CA ASP A 43 -3.71 -9.87 -4.97
C ASP A 43 -2.34 -9.58 -5.60
N ASP A 44 -2.00 -8.31 -5.85
CA ASP A 44 -0.73 -7.89 -6.43
C ASP A 44 0.00 -6.86 -5.54
N PRO A 45 0.91 -7.29 -4.64
CA PRO A 45 1.68 -6.38 -3.79
C PRO A 45 2.71 -5.53 -4.56
N THR A 46 2.93 -5.81 -5.85
CA THR A 46 3.84 -5.03 -6.71
C THR A 46 3.11 -3.91 -7.46
N TYR A 47 1.76 -3.90 -7.42
CA TYR A 47 0.97 -2.82 -8.00
C TYR A 47 1.00 -1.57 -7.11
N LEU A 48 1.62 -0.50 -7.62
CA LEU A 48 1.77 0.77 -6.92
C LEU A 48 1.10 1.89 -7.72
N GLU A 49 -0.11 2.28 -7.32
CA GLU A 49 -0.89 3.34 -7.98
C GLU A 49 -0.24 4.72 -7.82
N PHE A 50 0.19 5.06 -6.60
CA PHE A 50 0.71 6.39 -6.30
C PHE A 50 2.16 6.56 -6.77
N GLU A 51 2.39 7.54 -7.63
CA GLU A 51 3.71 7.89 -8.19
C GLU A 51 4.81 8.05 -7.13
N TYR A 52 4.50 8.66 -5.98
CA TYR A 52 5.50 8.83 -4.93
C TYR A 52 5.92 7.49 -4.32
N VAL A 53 4.99 6.52 -4.20
CA VAL A 53 5.27 5.17 -3.70
C VAL A 53 6.12 4.41 -4.72
N ARG A 54 5.83 4.56 -6.02
CA ARG A 54 6.66 4.00 -7.10
C ARG A 54 8.10 4.50 -7.04
N ARG A 55 8.30 5.80 -6.74
CA ARG A 55 9.63 6.39 -6.57
C ARG A 55 10.36 5.84 -5.34
N LEU A 56 9.66 5.65 -4.22
CA LEU A 56 10.26 5.03 -3.03
C LEU A 56 10.62 3.56 -3.27
N ALA A 57 9.75 2.80 -3.93
CA ALA A 57 10.01 1.43 -4.37
C ALA A 57 11.25 1.36 -5.27
N HIS A 58 11.38 2.28 -6.23
CA HIS A 58 12.57 2.34 -7.08
C HIS A 58 13.87 2.56 -6.28
N VAL A 59 13.84 3.42 -5.24
CA VAL A 59 15.01 3.61 -4.36
C VAL A 59 15.35 2.32 -3.61
N LEU A 60 14.35 1.60 -3.11
CA LEU A 60 14.53 0.30 -2.46
C LEU A 60 15.12 -0.74 -3.43
N ASP A 61 14.62 -0.76 -4.67
CA ASP A 61 15.09 -1.69 -5.70
C ASP A 61 16.57 -1.47 -6.06
N CYS A 62 17.03 -0.22 -5.99
CA CYS A 62 18.42 0.15 -6.21
C CYS A 62 19.32 0.00 -4.97
N ALA A 63 18.78 -0.24 -3.78
CA ALA A 63 19.56 -0.29 -2.54
C ALA A 63 20.38 -1.58 -2.38
N ALA A 64 19.94 -2.68 -3.01
CA ALA A 64 20.63 -3.97 -3.01
C ALA A 64 20.30 -4.79 -4.29
N PRO A 65 21.12 -5.79 -4.66
CA PRO A 65 20.81 -6.71 -5.76
C PRO A 65 19.42 -7.32 -5.62
N GLU A 66 18.74 -7.62 -6.71
CA GLU A 66 17.39 -8.22 -6.72
C GLU A 66 17.25 -9.39 -5.72
N ASP A 67 16.10 -9.48 -5.06
CA ASP A 67 15.76 -10.43 -3.98
C ASP A 67 16.61 -10.39 -2.70
N ALA A 68 17.72 -9.64 -2.65
CA ALA A 68 18.52 -9.54 -1.43
C ALA A 68 17.73 -8.84 -0.31
N PRO A 69 17.62 -9.42 0.90
CA PRO A 69 16.86 -8.83 1.99
C PRO A 69 17.48 -7.52 2.47
N LEU A 70 16.63 -6.65 3.00
CA LEU A 70 16.97 -5.35 3.54
C LEU A 70 16.48 -5.24 4.98
N ASP A 71 17.25 -4.60 5.86
CA ASP A 71 16.74 -4.16 7.15
C ASP A 71 15.93 -2.86 6.95
N VAL A 72 14.60 -2.94 6.98
CA VAL A 72 13.72 -1.80 6.67
C VAL A 72 12.91 -1.36 7.90
N LEU A 73 12.98 -0.06 8.21
CA LEU A 73 12.12 0.60 9.20
C LEU A 73 11.10 1.51 8.51
N HIS A 74 9.82 1.21 8.67
CA HIS A 74 8.72 2.05 8.17
C HIS A 74 8.21 2.97 9.30
N LEU A 75 8.47 4.28 9.18
CA LEU A 75 7.91 5.29 10.08
C LEU A 75 6.58 5.80 9.53
N GLY A 76 5.50 5.14 9.93
CA GLY A 76 4.20 5.25 9.27
C GLY A 76 4.05 4.28 8.10
N GLY A 77 2.88 4.24 7.47
CA GLY A 77 2.63 3.30 6.37
C GLY A 77 1.16 3.17 6.02
N GLY A 78 0.62 4.11 5.24
CA GLY A 78 -0.76 4.07 4.77
C GLY A 78 -1.08 2.73 4.10
N ALA A 79 -2.06 2.01 4.63
CA ALA A 79 -2.46 0.65 4.20
C ALA A 79 -1.32 -0.39 4.12
N LEU A 80 -0.15 -0.10 4.70
CA LEU A 80 1.07 -0.91 4.60
C LEU A 80 1.48 -1.25 3.14
N THR A 81 1.19 -0.38 2.17
CA THR A 81 1.51 -0.64 0.75
C THR A 81 3.00 -0.84 0.50
N LEU A 82 3.86 0.07 0.97
CA LEU A 82 5.30 -0.07 0.79
C LEU A 82 5.91 -1.26 1.59
N PRO A 83 5.50 -1.53 2.85
CA PRO A 83 5.87 -2.77 3.53
C PRO A 83 5.49 -4.06 2.77
N ARG A 84 4.29 -4.11 2.18
CA ARG A 84 3.84 -5.26 1.36
C ARG A 84 4.69 -5.42 0.10
N TYR A 85 5.04 -4.31 -0.54
CA TYR A 85 5.97 -4.31 -1.67
C TYR A 85 7.33 -4.91 -1.28
N VAL A 86 7.94 -4.40 -0.20
CA VAL A 86 9.24 -4.90 0.32
C VAL A 86 9.17 -6.39 0.63
N ALA A 87 8.16 -6.85 1.36
CA ALA A 87 8.02 -8.26 1.70
C ALA A 87 7.88 -9.17 0.45
N ALA A 88 7.29 -8.66 -0.64
CA ALA A 88 7.11 -9.40 -1.88
C ALA A 88 8.35 -9.40 -2.77
N THR A 89 9.07 -8.27 -2.87
CA THR A 89 10.24 -8.14 -3.77
C THR A 89 11.56 -8.41 -3.06
N ARG A 90 11.56 -8.51 -1.73
CA ARG A 90 12.74 -8.72 -0.87
C ARG A 90 12.44 -9.73 0.24
N PRO A 91 12.18 -11.02 -0.09
CA PRO A 91 11.81 -12.01 0.93
C PRO A 91 12.85 -12.11 2.06
N GLY A 92 12.38 -12.01 3.30
CA GLY A 92 13.25 -12.04 4.49
C GLY A 92 13.69 -10.66 5.01
N SER A 93 13.23 -9.58 4.37
CA SER A 93 13.26 -8.21 4.93
C SER A 93 12.17 -7.99 5.99
#